data_AF-A0A7S3L522-F1
#
_entry.id   AF-A0A7S3L522-F1
#
_cell.length_a   1.000
_cell.length_b   1.000
_cell.length_c   1.000
_cell.angle_alpha   90.00
_cell.angle_beta   90.00
_cell.angle_gamma   90.00
#
_symmetry.space_group_name_H-M   'P 1'
#
loop_
_entity.id
_entity.type
_entity.pdbx_description
1 polymer ?
#
loop_
_entity_poly.entity_id
_entity_poly.type
_entity_poly.pdbx_seq_one_letter_code
_entity_poly.pdbx_strand_id
1 'polypeptide(L)'
;AIINGAQEGVKSFALSGVNAMLTRKSLDPAVSPEDLDKFTFNVIPERDIVAKFDDHAKNIQEIRCTADESNLAACHDAQRSICEIMYSCGSGPRPALCD
;
A
#
# COMPACT_ATOMS: atom_id res chain seq x y z
N ALA A 1 -4.63 -5.54 -7.06
CA ALA A 1 -4.66 -4.24 -7.76
C ALA A 1 -3.33 -3.95 -8.44
N ILE A 2 -2.20 -3.95 -7.71
CA ILE A 2 -0.85 -3.63 -8.21
C ILE A 2 -0.47 -4.43 -9.47
N ILE A 3 -0.54 -5.77 -9.41
CA ILE A 3 -0.14 -6.65 -10.52
C ILE A 3 -1.00 -6.39 -11.76
N ASN A 4 -2.33 -6.52 -11.64
CA ASN A 4 -3.24 -6.37 -12.78
C ASN A 4 -3.17 -4.96 -13.37
N GLY A 5 -3.05 -3.92 -12.52
CA GLY A 5 -2.91 -2.54 -13.00
C GLY A 5 -1.65 -2.35 -13.86
N ALA A 6 -0.54 -2.94 -13.46
CA ALA A 6 0.68 -2.92 -14.24
C ALA A 6 0.59 -3.75 -15.53
N GLN A 7 0.01 -4.96 -15.48
CA GLN A 7 -0.17 -5.83 -16.67
C GLN A 7 -1.07 -5.19 -17.73
N GLU A 8 -2.17 -4.55 -17.31
CA GLU A 8 -3.17 -3.97 -18.20
C GLU A 8 -2.85 -2.51 -18.59
N GLY A 9 -1.80 -1.92 -18.03
CA GLY A 9 -1.49 -0.49 -18.22
C GLY A 9 -2.55 0.45 -17.65
N VAL A 10 -3.23 0.03 -16.59
CA VAL A 10 -4.30 0.79 -15.92
C VAL A 10 -3.79 1.29 -14.57
N LYS A 11 -3.92 2.61 -14.35
CA LYS A 11 -3.56 3.23 -13.07
C LYS A 11 -4.33 2.57 -11.94
N SER A 12 -3.60 2.04 -10.97
CA SER A 12 -4.10 1.30 -9.84
C SER A 12 -3.54 1.86 -8.54
N PHE A 13 -4.37 1.78 -7.52
CA PHE A 13 -4.08 2.25 -6.17
C PHE A 13 -4.25 1.07 -5.22
N ALA A 14 -3.34 0.96 -4.25
CA ALA A 14 -3.44 0.01 -3.17
C ALA A 14 -3.19 0.69 -1.83
N LEU A 15 -3.91 0.24 -0.81
CA LEU A 15 -3.61 0.48 0.58
C LEU A 15 -3.07 -0.83 1.13
N SER A 16 -1.90 -0.79 1.75
CA SER A 16 -1.34 -1.96 2.42
C SER A 16 -1.20 -3.16 1.46
N GLY A 17 -0.97 -2.88 0.17
CA GLY A 17 -0.84 -3.90 -0.86
C GLY A 17 0.49 -4.65 -0.74
N VAL A 18 0.46 -5.96 -0.98
CA VAL A 18 1.69 -6.77 -1.16
C VAL A 18 2.47 -6.23 -2.36
N ASN A 19 3.78 -6.02 -2.22
CA ASN A 19 4.59 -5.56 -3.33
C ASN A 19 4.85 -6.70 -4.33
N ALA A 20 5.41 -6.35 -5.48
CA ALA A 20 5.63 -7.30 -6.57
C ALA A 20 6.94 -7.09 -7.33
N MET A 21 7.89 -6.29 -6.82
CA MET A 21 9.06 -5.95 -7.63
C MET A 21 9.88 -7.19 -7.95
N LEU A 22 10.32 -8.02 -7.00
CA LEU A 22 11.10 -9.23 -7.32
C LEU A 22 10.25 -10.27 -8.05
N THR A 23 9.03 -10.50 -7.59
CA THR A 23 8.12 -11.53 -8.12
C THR A 23 7.53 -11.21 -9.49
N ARG A 24 7.64 -9.97 -9.98
CA ARG A 24 7.13 -9.52 -11.30
C ARG A 24 7.48 -10.42 -12.48
N LYS A 25 8.66 -11.06 -12.43
CA LYS A 25 9.19 -11.92 -13.50
C LYS A 25 8.58 -13.32 -13.51
N SER A 26 7.96 -13.73 -12.42
CA SER A 26 7.30 -15.03 -12.27
C SER A 26 5.84 -15.02 -12.69
N LEU A 27 5.31 -13.86 -13.08
CA LEU A 27 3.94 -13.68 -13.55
C LEU A 27 3.83 -13.97 -15.05
N ASP A 28 2.63 -14.32 -15.50
CA ASP A 28 2.28 -14.49 -16.91
C ASP A 28 1.03 -13.65 -17.26
N PRO A 29 1.15 -12.58 -18.08
CA PRO A 29 2.40 -12.06 -18.63
C PRO A 29 3.32 -11.47 -17.54
N ALA A 30 4.63 -11.54 -17.75
CA ALA A 30 5.58 -10.93 -16.84
C ALA A 30 5.43 -9.40 -16.80
N VAL A 31 5.63 -8.80 -15.63
CA VAL A 31 5.48 -7.35 -15.43
C VAL A 31 6.83 -6.66 -15.47
N SER A 32 6.94 -5.58 -16.24
CA SER A 32 8.16 -4.77 -16.27
C SER A 32 8.28 -3.89 -15.01
N PRO A 33 9.50 -3.58 -14.52
CA PRO A 33 9.70 -2.58 -13.47
C PRO A 33 9.05 -1.23 -13.82
N GLU A 34 9.11 -0.83 -15.09
CA GLU A 34 8.57 0.43 -15.59
C GLU A 34 7.05 0.49 -15.47
N ASP A 35 6.36 -0.63 -15.73
CA ASP A 35 4.90 -0.70 -15.59
C ASP A 35 4.46 -0.61 -14.12
N LEU A 36 5.20 -1.27 -13.22
CA LEU A 36 4.98 -1.10 -11.78
C LEU A 36 5.18 0.36 -11.36
N ASP A 37 6.29 0.98 -11.79
CA ASP A 37 6.63 2.38 -11.48
C ASP A 37 5.68 3.39 -12.13
N LYS A 38 4.92 3.02 -13.17
CA LYS A 38 4.04 3.94 -13.91
C LYS A 38 2.57 3.80 -13.55
N PHE A 39 2.10 2.57 -13.34
CA PHE A 39 0.69 2.25 -13.22
C PHE A 39 0.26 1.86 -11.81
N THR A 40 1.19 1.78 -10.86
CA THR A 40 0.85 1.40 -9.49
C THR A 40 1.25 2.51 -8.53
N PHE A 41 0.45 2.67 -7.47
CA PHE A 41 0.76 3.46 -6.30
C PHE A 41 0.31 2.70 -5.06
N ASN A 42 1.20 2.51 -4.10
CA ASN A 42 0.90 1.75 -2.88
C ASN A 42 1.13 2.64 -1.64
N VAL A 43 0.14 2.70 -0.75
CA VAL A 43 0.30 3.32 0.57
C VAL A 43 0.70 2.23 1.56
N ILE A 44 1.83 2.38 2.22
CA ILE A 44 2.42 1.36 3.10
C ILE A 44 2.42 1.87 4.55
N PRO A 45 1.61 1.29 5.45
CA PRO A 45 1.67 1.64 6.85
C PRO A 45 2.97 1.16 7.50
N GLU A 46 3.51 1.94 8.43
CA GLU A 46 4.58 1.50 9.31
C GLU A 46 4.16 0.21 10.03
N ARG A 47 5.10 -0.71 10.22
CA ARG A 47 4.89 -2.04 10.85
C ARG A 47 3.94 -3.00 10.13
N ASP A 48 3.38 -2.64 8.98
CA ASP A 48 2.70 -3.61 8.12
C ASP A 48 3.71 -4.57 7.50
N ILE A 49 3.70 -5.83 7.96
CA ILE A 49 4.61 -6.88 7.46
C ILE A 49 4.21 -7.40 6.09
N VAL A 50 2.93 -7.28 5.72
CA VAL A 50 2.39 -7.85 4.47
C VAL A 50 2.73 -6.92 3.31
N ALA A 51 2.59 -5.61 3.49
CA ALA A 51 3.04 -4.63 2.50
C ALA A 51 4.58 -4.53 2.39
N LYS A 52 5.33 -5.23 3.24
CA LYS A 52 6.79 -5.38 3.16
C LYS A 52 7.23 -6.71 2.56
N PHE A 53 6.28 -7.57 2.21
CA PHE A 53 6.59 -8.76 1.43
C PHE A 53 6.90 -8.34 -0.01
N ASP A 54 8.08 -8.75 -0.50
CA ASP A 54 8.68 -8.32 -1.76
C ASP A 54 9.16 -6.85 -1.76
N ASP A 55 10.11 -6.53 -2.63
CA ASP A 55 10.62 -5.18 -2.85
C ASP A 55 9.52 -4.30 -3.47
N HIS A 56 9.53 -3.02 -3.12
CA HIS A 56 8.54 -2.06 -3.61
C HIS A 56 8.92 -1.47 -4.97
N ALA A 57 7.90 -1.04 -5.70
CA ALA A 57 8.07 -0.10 -6.82
C ALA A 57 8.46 1.30 -6.30
N LYS A 58 8.74 2.24 -7.19
CA LYS A 58 9.10 3.61 -6.80
C LYS A 58 7.93 4.42 -6.25
N ASN A 59 6.71 4.16 -6.74
CA ASN A 59 5.52 4.90 -6.36
C ASN A 59 4.90 4.35 -5.09
N ILE A 60 5.50 4.69 -3.96
CA ILE A 60 4.95 4.37 -2.65
C ILE A 60 4.76 5.64 -1.80
N GLN A 61 3.85 5.55 -0.85
CA GLN A 61 3.72 6.51 0.23
C GLN A 61 3.72 5.76 1.55
N GLU A 62 4.70 6.03 2.39
CA GLU A 62 4.71 5.50 3.75
C GLU A 62 3.82 6.35 4.65
N ILE A 63 3.03 5.70 5.51
CA ILE A 63 2.20 6.38 6.52
C ILE A 63 2.46 5.79 7.90
N ARG A 64 2.24 6.59 8.95
CA ARG A 64 2.30 6.08 10.32
C ARG A 64 1.18 5.10 10.60
N CYS A 65 1.46 4.10 11.42
CA CYS A 65 0.45 3.24 12.01
C CYS A 65 0.53 3.33 13.54
N THR A 66 -0.52 3.82 14.18
CA THR A 66 -0.56 4.00 15.65
C THR A 66 -1.18 2.82 16.39
N ALA A 67 -1.36 1.68 15.71
CA ALA A 67 -1.98 0.49 16.31
C ALA A 67 -1.14 -0.09 17.45
N ASP A 68 -1.77 -0.85 18.35
CA ASP A 68 -1.05 -1.56 19.41
C ASP A 68 0.06 -2.44 18.80
N GLU A 69 1.27 -2.38 19.38
CA GLU A 69 2.43 -3.17 18.93
C GLU A 69 2.24 -4.68 19.10
N SER A 70 1.36 -5.11 20.00
CA SER A 70 1.03 -6.52 20.20
C SER A 70 0.20 -7.12 19.06
N ASN A 71 -0.45 -6.30 18.23
CA ASN A 71 -1.26 -6.77 17.10
C ASN A 71 -0.55 -6.49 15.76
N LEU A 72 0.21 -7.48 15.29
CA LEU A 72 1.00 -7.40 14.05
C LEU A 72 0.15 -7.26 12.77
N ALA A 73 -1.14 -7.61 12.81
CA ALA A 73 -2.04 -7.48 11.66
C ALA A 73 -2.79 -6.15 11.64
N ALA A 74 -2.80 -5.40 12.74
CA ALA A 74 -3.60 -4.16 12.83
C ALA A 74 -3.13 -3.08 11.85
N CYS A 75 -1.85 -3.06 11.48
CA CYS A 75 -1.32 -2.14 10.48
C CYS A 75 -1.57 -2.61 9.04
N HIS A 76 -1.98 -3.86 8.82
CA HIS A 76 -2.39 -4.37 7.50
C HIS A 76 -3.88 -4.09 7.19
N ASP A 77 -4.56 -3.34 8.05
CA ASP A 77 -5.97 -3.03 7.88
C ASP A 77 -6.16 -1.78 7.01
N ALA A 78 -6.93 -1.91 5.93
CA ALA A 78 -7.17 -0.83 4.98
C ALA A 78 -8.03 0.30 5.57
N GLN A 79 -8.99 -0.03 6.43
CA GLN A 79 -9.80 0.98 7.14
C GLN A 79 -8.93 1.78 8.10
N ARG A 80 -8.05 1.11 8.86
CA ARG A 80 -7.04 1.77 9.70
C ARG A 80 -6.14 2.69 8.87
N SER A 81 -5.66 2.23 7.72
CA SER A 81 -4.84 3.05 6.83
C SER A 81 -5.54 4.32 6.39
N ILE A 82 -6.82 4.23 5.99
CA ILE A 82 -7.66 5.39 5.65
C ILE A 82 -7.78 6.32 6.87
N CYS A 83 -7.99 5.76 8.04
CA CYS A 83 -8.12 6.50 9.28
C CYS A 83 -6.88 7.29 9.66
N GLU A 84 -5.69 6.69 9.54
CA GLU A 84 -4.42 7.37 9.78
C GLU A 84 -4.20 8.52 8.77
N ILE A 85 -4.57 8.31 7.50
CA ILE A 85 -4.51 9.35 6.46
C ILE A 85 -5.48 10.50 6.79
N MET A 86 -6.73 10.18 7.16
CA MET A 86 -7.73 11.18 7.52
C MET A 86 -7.32 11.96 8.77
N TYR A 87 -6.81 11.28 9.80
CA TYR A 87 -6.35 11.91 11.03
C TYR A 87 -5.14 12.83 10.78
N SER A 88 -4.18 12.39 9.97
CA SER A 88 -2.95 13.14 9.72
C SER A 88 -3.15 14.32 8.75
N CYS A 89 -4.00 14.17 7.74
CA CYS A 89 -4.08 15.10 6.61
C CYS A 89 -5.48 15.66 6.34
N GLY A 90 -6.54 14.96 6.76
CA GLY A 90 -7.91 15.22 6.30
C GLY A 90 -8.80 15.95 7.30
N SER A 91 -8.65 15.70 8.60
CA SER A 91 -9.63 16.13 9.59
C SER A 91 -9.33 17.50 10.21
N GLY A 92 -8.11 18.01 10.07
CA GLY A 92 -7.70 19.31 10.62
C GLY A 92 -8.00 19.38 12.13
N PRO A 93 -8.81 20.33 12.62
CA PRO A 93 -9.19 20.39 14.04
C PRO A 93 -10.30 19.39 14.44
N ARG A 94 -10.88 18.63 13.50
CA ARG A 94 -11.97 17.69 13.80
C ARG A 94 -11.41 16.29 14.08
N PRO A 95 -12.04 15.51 14.98
CA PRO A 95 -11.75 14.09 15.10
C PRO A 95 -12.02 13.36 13.79
N ALA A 96 -11.14 12.44 13.39
CA ALA A 96 -11.41 11.52 12.29
C ALA A 96 -12.51 10.53 12.72
N LEU A 97 -13.47 10.25 11.82
CA LEU A 97 -14.52 9.25 12.06
C LEU A 97 -13.95 7.85 11.81
N CYS A 98 -13.37 7.29 12.88
CA CYS A 98 -12.62 6.05 12.85
C CYS A 98 -12.99 5.26 14.10
N ASP A 99 -13.83 4.24 13.91
CA ASP A 99 -14.21 3.26 14.94
C ASP A 99 -13.29 2.04 14.90
#